data_AF-A0A8B6GGZ4-F1
#
_entry.id   AF-A0A8B6GGZ4-F1
#
_cell.length_a   1.000
_cell.length_b   1.000
_cell.length_c   1.000
_cell.angle_alpha   90.00
_cell.angle_beta   90.00
_cell.angle_gamma   90.00
#
_symmetry.space_group_name_H-M   'P 1'
#
loop_
_entity.id
_entity.type
_entity.pdbx_description
1 polymer ?
#
loop_
_entity_poly.entity_id
_entity_poly.type
_entity_poly.pdbx_seq_one_letter_code
_entity_poly.pdbx_strand_id
1 'polypeptide(L)'
;MSTDLENKLSNGIQNIYSPFGRTSEKQNFTKRDHNAKMSNNDNNILTIFMYEKHYLDWFTAFNITEKCFTKCLFTSNSKFYNMSEVVIFFRTLTKPPPEKLAGQIWVYFTNESPKYMFPPPNIAWEKSMSKFDWVMSYRPGSDISLPFGVLAKKENQNKLNYTKIFKEKHKYIAWIVSNCQTNSRREEYVKELQKYIQVDIYGGVDT
;
A
#
# COMPACT_ATOMS: atom_id res chain seq x y z
N MET A 1 20.38 16.29 -0.95
CA MET A 1 19.29 16.91 -1.72
C MET A 1 18.26 15.87 -2.22
N SER A 2 18.59 14.56 -2.26
CA SER A 2 17.64 13.45 -2.54
C SER A 2 16.62 13.19 -1.41
N THR A 3 17.02 13.50 -0.18
CA THR A 3 16.25 13.25 1.05
C THR A 3 14.93 14.00 1.13
N ASP A 4 14.74 15.08 0.37
CA ASP A 4 13.52 15.90 0.46
C ASP A 4 12.36 15.26 -0.33
N LEU A 5 12.64 14.67 -1.49
CA LEU A 5 11.61 14.03 -2.33
C LEU A 5 11.20 12.66 -1.79
N GLU A 6 12.15 11.87 -1.28
CA GLU A 6 11.85 10.61 -0.57
C GLU A 6 11.01 10.86 0.68
N ASN A 7 11.38 11.86 1.49
CA ASN A 7 10.57 12.23 2.65
C ASN A 7 9.22 12.83 2.23
N LYS A 8 9.12 13.61 1.15
CA LYS A 8 7.85 14.16 0.66
C LYS A 8 6.93 13.09 0.07
N LEU A 9 7.46 12.13 -0.68
CA LEU A 9 6.70 11.00 -1.21
C LEU A 9 6.37 9.98 -0.12
N SER A 10 7.31 9.62 0.75
CA SER A 10 7.04 8.75 1.90
C SER A 10 6.07 9.41 2.87
N ASN A 11 6.23 10.67 3.26
CA ASN A 11 5.27 11.32 4.16
C ASN A 11 3.92 11.58 3.47
N GLY A 12 3.92 11.93 2.18
CA GLY A 12 2.70 12.03 1.38
C GLY A 12 1.96 10.69 1.36
N ILE A 13 2.64 9.60 0.98
CA ILE A 13 2.09 8.24 0.90
C ILE A 13 1.81 7.61 2.26
N GLN A 14 2.53 7.96 3.33
CA GLN A 14 2.22 7.50 4.68
C GLN A 14 0.99 8.23 5.25
N ASN A 15 0.85 9.54 4.98
CA ASN A 15 -0.36 10.28 5.34
C ASN A 15 -1.58 9.73 4.62
N ILE A 16 -1.42 9.31 3.36
CA ILE A 16 -2.45 8.65 2.54
C ILE A 16 -3.15 7.49 3.29
N TYR A 17 -2.42 6.65 4.04
CA TYR A 17 -2.97 5.46 4.71
C TYR A 17 -3.12 5.55 6.24
N SER A 18 -2.80 6.70 6.86
CA SER A 18 -3.23 7.02 8.23
C SER A 18 -4.33 8.09 8.21
N PRO A 19 -5.61 7.75 7.96
CA PRO A 19 -6.72 8.71 8.02
C PRO A 19 -6.93 9.35 9.39
N PHE A 20 -6.27 8.84 10.42
CA PHE A 20 -6.25 9.43 11.74
C PHE A 20 -4.84 9.92 12.01
N GLY A 21 -4.68 11.24 12.06
CA GLY A 21 -3.41 11.92 12.17
C GLY A 21 -2.53 11.32 13.26
N ARG A 22 -1.33 10.91 12.86
CA ARG A 22 -0.20 10.87 13.78
C ARG A 22 1.01 11.38 13.04
N THR A 23 1.61 12.42 13.60
CA THR A 23 3.02 12.73 13.41
C THR A 23 3.80 11.45 13.72
N SER A 24 4.41 10.84 12.71
CA SER A 24 5.32 9.73 12.94
C SER A 24 6.51 10.24 13.74
N GLU A 25 6.81 9.57 14.85
CA GLU A 25 8.17 9.60 15.42
C GLU A 25 9.15 9.35 14.27
N LYS A 26 10.16 10.21 14.18
CA LYS A 26 11.17 10.24 13.12
C LYS A 26 11.62 8.83 12.75
N GLN A 27 11.07 8.27 11.68
CA GLN A 27 11.60 7.07 11.06
C GLN A 27 12.89 7.50 10.36
N ASN A 28 14.04 7.12 10.94
CA ASN A 28 15.35 7.40 10.38
C ASN A 28 15.54 6.58 9.10
N PHE A 29 15.24 7.18 7.94
CA PHE A 29 15.56 6.63 6.63
C PHE A 29 17.09 6.58 6.47
N THR A 30 17.66 5.38 6.37
CA THR A 30 19.05 5.18 5.98
C THR A 30 19.22 5.55 4.51
N LYS A 31 19.98 6.62 4.26
CA LYS A 31 20.22 7.27 2.97
C LYS A 31 20.83 6.32 1.94
N ARG A 32 20.29 6.31 0.71
CA ARG A 32 21.05 5.98 -0.51
C ARG A 32 21.05 7.23 -1.39
N ASP A 33 22.24 7.68 -1.77
CA ASP A 33 22.41 8.92 -2.53
C ASP A 33 21.93 8.74 -3.99
N HIS A 34 20.82 9.37 -4.34
CA HIS A 34 20.34 9.48 -5.72
C HIS A 34 20.05 10.94 -6.10
N ASN A 35 20.85 11.49 -7.01
CA ASN A 35 20.78 12.88 -7.45
C ASN A 35 19.58 13.15 -8.37
N ALA A 36 18.43 13.51 -7.81
CA ALA A 36 17.33 14.15 -8.55
C ALA A 36 17.24 15.64 -8.15
N LYS A 37 17.35 16.55 -9.12
CA LYS A 37 17.13 18.00 -8.92
C LYS A 37 15.63 18.29 -9.00
N MET A 38 15.02 18.82 -7.94
CA MET A 38 13.69 19.42 -7.99
C MET A 38 13.78 20.93 -8.20
N SER A 39 12.91 21.43 -9.08
CA SER A 39 12.61 22.85 -9.28
C SER A 39 11.72 23.35 -8.13
N ASN A 40 12.25 24.26 -7.31
CA ASN A 40 11.47 25.02 -6.33
C ASN A 40 10.57 26.02 -7.07
N ASN A 41 9.26 25.81 -7.05
CA ASN A 41 8.29 26.89 -7.26
C ASN A 41 6.96 26.54 -6.58
N ASP A 42 6.43 27.50 -5.80
CA ASP A 42 5.32 27.36 -4.83
C ASP A 42 3.93 27.07 -5.42
N ASN A 43 3.85 26.63 -6.68
CA ASN A 43 2.62 26.24 -7.39
C ASN A 43 2.72 24.90 -8.14
N ASN A 44 3.81 24.13 -7.98
CA ASN A 44 3.98 22.90 -8.74
C ASN A 44 3.10 21.76 -8.20
N ILE A 45 2.09 21.38 -9.00
CA ILE A 45 1.30 20.18 -8.77
C ILE A 45 2.16 18.96 -9.11
N LEU A 46 2.42 18.10 -8.14
CA LEU A 46 3.14 16.84 -8.34
C LEU A 46 2.26 15.89 -9.15
N THR A 47 2.69 15.53 -10.37
CA THR A 47 1.90 14.61 -11.21
C THR A 47 2.40 13.18 -11.02
N ILE A 48 1.50 12.32 -10.55
CA ILE A 48 1.75 10.90 -10.29
C ILE A 48 0.98 10.07 -11.31
N PHE A 49 1.72 9.38 -12.17
CA PHE A 49 1.15 8.49 -13.16
C PHE A 49 0.95 7.08 -12.58
N MET A 50 -0.30 6.61 -12.60
CA MET A 50 -0.66 5.22 -12.29
C MET A 50 -0.63 4.42 -13.58
N TYR A 51 0.36 3.55 -13.76
CA TYR A 51 0.55 2.82 -15.01
C TYR A 51 -0.65 1.91 -15.33
N GLU A 52 -1.16 1.21 -14.32
CA GLU A 52 -2.38 0.41 -14.42
C GLU A 52 -3.61 1.17 -13.88
N LYS A 53 -4.53 1.55 -14.79
CA LYS A 53 -5.75 2.34 -14.46
C LYS A 53 -6.58 1.79 -13.30
N HIS A 54 -6.78 0.47 -13.21
CA HIS A 54 -7.59 -0.14 -12.15
C HIS A 54 -7.11 0.23 -10.73
N TYR A 55 -5.80 0.46 -10.55
CA TYR A 55 -5.27 0.88 -9.25
C TYR A 55 -5.47 2.36 -8.98
N LEU A 56 -5.59 3.21 -10.00
CA LEU A 56 -6.03 4.59 -9.79
C LEU A 56 -7.41 4.63 -9.14
N ASP A 57 -8.34 3.78 -9.58
CA ASP A 57 -9.70 3.73 -9.04
C ASP A 57 -9.70 3.30 -7.56
N TRP A 58 -8.81 2.38 -7.18
CA TRP A 58 -8.60 2.04 -5.77
C TRP A 58 -8.05 3.25 -5.01
N PHE A 59 -7.03 3.94 -5.52
CA PHE A 59 -6.48 5.12 -4.85
C PHE A 59 -7.52 6.24 -4.67
N THR A 60 -8.33 6.53 -5.68
CA THR A 60 -9.37 7.56 -5.58
C THR A 60 -10.49 7.18 -4.61
N ALA A 61 -10.89 5.90 -4.58
CA ALA A 61 -11.94 5.42 -3.66
C ALA A 61 -11.57 5.56 -2.17
N PHE A 62 -10.28 5.61 -1.82
CA PHE A 62 -9.81 5.79 -0.43
C PHE A 62 -9.50 7.27 -0.08
N ASN A 63 -9.91 8.24 -0.90
CA ASN A 63 -9.61 9.69 -0.72
C ASN A 63 -8.12 9.96 -0.48
N ILE A 64 -7.28 9.19 -1.15
CA ILE A 64 -5.82 9.26 -1.02
C ILE A 64 -5.28 10.63 -1.46
N THR A 65 -5.94 11.27 -2.42
CA THR A 65 -5.56 12.56 -2.98
C THR A 65 -5.60 13.72 -1.99
N GLU A 66 -6.43 13.64 -0.94
CA GLU A 66 -6.65 14.73 0.02
C GLU A 66 -5.53 14.88 1.06
N LYS A 67 -4.60 13.91 1.14
CA LYS A 67 -3.57 13.83 2.18
C LYS A 67 -2.15 14.03 1.67
N CYS A 68 -2.00 14.43 0.42
CA CYS A 68 -0.71 14.81 -0.10
C CYS A 68 -0.22 16.12 0.55
N PHE A 69 1.07 16.16 0.90
CA PHE A 69 1.73 17.35 1.45
C PHE A 69 1.85 18.50 0.43
N THR A 70 1.78 18.19 -0.87
CA THR A 70 1.67 19.15 -1.98
C THR A 70 0.38 18.88 -2.77
N LYS A 71 -0.04 19.78 -3.65
CA LYS A 71 -1.12 19.46 -4.60
C LYS A 71 -0.65 18.30 -5.48
N CYS A 72 -1.27 17.13 -5.34
CA CYS A 72 -0.97 15.94 -6.15
C CYS A 72 -2.05 15.74 -7.21
N LEU A 73 -1.65 15.38 -8.42
CA LEU A 73 -2.55 14.88 -9.47
C LEU A 73 -2.23 13.41 -9.73
N PHE A 74 -3.13 12.52 -9.31
CA PHE A 74 -3.07 11.11 -9.70
C PHE A 74 -3.82 10.90 -11.01
N THR A 75 -3.18 10.27 -11.99
CA THR A 75 -3.77 10.06 -13.31
C THR A 75 -3.25 8.78 -13.97
N SER A 76 -4.07 8.16 -14.80
CA SER A 76 -3.69 7.06 -15.69
C SER A 76 -3.84 7.44 -17.17
N ASN A 77 -4.10 8.74 -17.43
CA ASN A 77 -4.22 9.26 -18.79
C ASN A 77 -2.83 9.39 -19.42
N SER A 78 -2.55 8.59 -20.44
CA SER A 78 -1.24 8.48 -21.10
C SER A 78 -0.66 9.81 -21.56
N LYS A 79 -1.48 10.84 -21.82
CA LYS A 79 -1.03 12.20 -22.15
C LYS A 79 -0.15 12.83 -21.05
N PHE A 80 -0.33 12.41 -19.81
CA PHE A 80 0.41 12.92 -18.66
C PHE A 80 1.69 12.13 -18.38
N TYR A 81 1.93 10.98 -19.05
CA TYR A 81 3.10 10.15 -18.77
C TYR A 81 4.41 10.96 -18.90
N ASN A 82 4.59 11.70 -20.00
CA ASN A 82 5.83 12.44 -20.26
C ASN A 82 6.10 13.60 -19.29
N MET A 83 5.06 14.13 -18.64
CA MET A 83 5.16 15.23 -17.67
C MET A 83 5.11 14.77 -16.22
N SER A 84 4.91 13.47 -15.99
CA SER A 84 4.82 12.92 -14.64
C SER A 84 6.21 12.73 -14.07
N GLU A 85 6.43 13.29 -12.87
CA GLU A 85 7.68 13.16 -12.13
C GLU A 85 7.80 11.76 -11.49
N VAL A 86 6.66 11.16 -11.15
CA VAL A 86 6.57 9.84 -10.53
C VAL A 86 5.64 8.94 -11.34
N VAL A 87 6.09 7.71 -11.56
CA VAL A 87 5.33 6.66 -12.24
C VAL A 87 5.25 5.45 -11.32
N ILE A 88 4.03 5.04 -10.96
CA ILE A 88 3.78 3.91 -10.07
C ILE A 88 3.27 2.74 -10.89
N PHE A 89 3.91 1.58 -10.70
CA PHE A 89 3.56 0.32 -11.35
C PHE A 89 3.13 -0.70 -10.30
N PHE A 90 2.03 -1.41 -10.54
CA PHE A 90 1.48 -2.34 -9.56
C PHE A 90 1.72 -3.81 -9.92
N ARG A 91 2.34 -4.57 -8.99
CA ARG A 91 2.57 -6.03 -9.01
C ARG A 91 3.29 -6.60 -10.23
N THR A 92 2.67 -6.55 -11.40
CA THR A 92 3.13 -7.21 -12.62
C THR A 92 2.81 -6.36 -13.83
N LEU A 93 3.84 -6.12 -14.64
CA LEU A 93 3.74 -5.47 -15.94
C LEU A 93 3.02 -6.40 -16.93
N THR A 94 1.73 -6.15 -17.15
CA THR A 94 0.93 -6.88 -18.15
C THR A 94 1.36 -6.54 -19.59
N LYS A 95 2.00 -5.38 -19.78
CA LYS A 95 2.56 -4.91 -21.03
C LYS A 95 3.96 -4.36 -20.78
N PRO A 96 4.86 -4.40 -21.78
CA PRO A 96 6.14 -3.71 -21.68
C PRO A 96 5.91 -2.24 -21.36
N PRO A 97 6.54 -1.70 -20.30
CA PRO A 97 6.40 -0.31 -19.98
C PRO A 97 7.13 0.55 -21.02
N PRO A 98 6.70 1.80 -21.24
CA PRO A 98 7.40 2.74 -22.11
C PRO A 98 8.83 2.98 -21.64
N GLU A 99 9.60 3.71 -22.44
CA GLU A 99 10.92 4.15 -22.01
C GLU A 99 10.80 5.09 -20.80
N LYS A 100 11.68 4.87 -19.82
CA LYS A 100 11.78 5.72 -18.63
C LYS A 100 12.47 7.02 -19.03
N LEU A 101 11.79 8.15 -18.86
CA LEU A 101 12.36 9.45 -19.21
C LEU A 101 13.32 9.95 -18.14
N ALA A 102 14.30 10.76 -18.55
CA ALA A 102 15.24 11.38 -17.63
C ALA A 102 14.50 12.25 -16.60
N GLY A 103 14.79 12.04 -15.32
CA GLY A 103 14.15 12.75 -14.21
C GLY A 103 12.86 12.09 -13.69
N GLN A 104 12.33 11.06 -14.35
CA GLN A 104 11.22 10.26 -13.80
C GLN A 104 11.71 9.31 -12.72
N ILE A 105 10.91 9.21 -11.66
CA ILE A 105 11.06 8.20 -10.62
C ILE A 105 10.04 7.09 -10.88
N TRP A 106 10.53 5.87 -11.05
CA TRP A 106 9.69 4.68 -11.20
C TRP A 106 9.59 3.97 -9.86
N VAL A 107 8.37 3.81 -9.39
CA VAL A 107 8.05 3.14 -8.12
C VAL A 107 7.38 1.81 -8.42
N TYR A 108 7.98 0.73 -7.91
CA TYR A 108 7.32 -0.57 -7.88
C TYR A 108 6.42 -0.66 -6.66
N PHE A 109 5.14 -0.89 -6.84
CA PHE A 109 4.18 -1.06 -5.76
C PHE A 109 3.66 -2.51 -5.69
N THR A 110 3.76 -3.11 -4.51
CA THR A 110 3.04 -4.34 -4.17
C THR A 110 2.58 -4.35 -2.72
N ASN A 111 1.33 -4.74 -2.48
CA ASN A 111 0.85 -5.12 -1.16
C ASN A 111 0.88 -6.64 -0.96
N GLU A 112 0.99 -7.43 -2.03
CA GLU A 112 0.98 -8.88 -1.95
C GLU A 112 2.36 -9.47 -1.65
N SER A 113 2.37 -10.63 -0.98
CA SER A 113 3.61 -11.38 -0.82
C SER A 113 4.15 -11.87 -2.17
N PRO A 114 5.47 -12.07 -2.31
CA PRO A 114 6.07 -12.56 -3.57
C PRO A 114 5.41 -13.85 -4.09
N LYS A 115 4.87 -14.68 -3.18
CA LYS A 115 4.17 -15.92 -3.53
C LYS A 115 2.86 -15.71 -4.29
N TYR A 116 2.20 -14.57 -4.09
CA TYR A 116 0.95 -14.19 -4.77
C TYR A 116 1.18 -13.27 -5.98
N MET A 117 2.45 -13.08 -6.38
CA MET A 117 2.81 -12.34 -7.58
C MET A 117 2.52 -13.20 -8.82
N PHE A 118 1.26 -13.23 -9.25
CA PHE A 118 0.81 -13.86 -10.50
C PHE A 118 0.38 -12.82 -11.55
N PRO A 119 0.70 -13.02 -12.86
CA PRO A 119 1.55 -14.11 -13.38
C PRO A 119 3.00 -13.96 -12.88
N PRO A 120 3.77 -15.07 -12.85
CA PRO A 120 5.19 -14.99 -12.54
C PRO A 120 5.83 -13.93 -13.43
N PRO A 121 6.87 -13.25 -12.91
CA PRO A 121 7.52 -12.18 -13.64
C PRO A 121 7.87 -12.65 -15.06
N ASN A 122 7.25 -12.04 -16.07
CA ASN A 122 7.58 -12.35 -17.45
C ASN A 122 8.92 -11.69 -17.81
N ILE A 123 9.50 -12.05 -18.95
CA ILE A 123 10.77 -11.48 -19.41
C ILE A 123 10.73 -9.94 -19.44
N ALA A 124 9.58 -9.34 -19.74
CA ALA A 124 9.43 -7.88 -19.73
C ALA A 124 9.50 -7.30 -18.30
N TRP A 125 8.95 -7.99 -17.32
CA TRP A 125 9.09 -7.65 -15.90
C TRP A 125 10.54 -7.71 -15.45
N GLU A 126 11.22 -8.84 -15.67
CA GLU A 126 12.61 -9.02 -15.25
C GLU A 126 13.53 -7.96 -15.86
N LYS A 127 13.37 -7.68 -17.16
CA LYS A 127 14.11 -6.62 -17.85
C LYS A 127 13.78 -5.20 -17.37
N SER A 128 12.62 -5.02 -16.73
CA SER A 128 12.20 -3.71 -16.21
C SER A 128 12.58 -3.51 -14.74
N MET A 129 12.97 -4.57 -14.02
CA MET A 129 13.33 -4.48 -12.60
C MET A 129 14.44 -3.46 -12.35
N SER A 130 15.45 -3.39 -13.23
CA SER A 130 16.55 -2.43 -13.12
C SER A 130 16.15 -0.98 -13.42
N LYS A 131 14.92 -0.74 -13.89
CA LYS A 131 14.42 0.62 -14.19
C LYS A 131 13.72 1.26 -12.99
N PHE A 132 13.33 0.49 -11.99
CA PHE A 132 12.69 1.01 -10.78
C PHE A 132 13.72 1.64 -9.85
N ASP A 133 13.40 2.82 -9.34
CA ASP A 133 14.22 3.51 -8.35
C ASP A 133 13.82 3.11 -6.93
N TRP A 134 12.51 2.95 -6.69
CA TRP A 134 11.97 2.69 -5.35
C TRP A 134 11.00 1.51 -5.34
N VAL A 135 10.98 0.83 -4.20
CA VAL A 135 9.99 -0.18 -3.86
C VAL A 135 9.05 0.37 -2.79
N MET A 136 7.77 0.33 -3.09
CA MET A 136 6.67 0.58 -2.17
C MET A 136 6.03 -0.75 -1.77
N SER A 137 6.11 -1.15 -0.50
CA SER A 137 5.51 -2.42 -0.05
C SER A 137 5.22 -2.49 1.45
N TYR A 138 4.49 -3.52 1.87
CA TYR A 138 4.22 -3.81 3.29
C TYR A 138 5.46 -4.22 4.10
N ARG A 139 6.57 -4.57 3.43
CA ARG A 139 7.78 -5.05 4.09
C ARG A 139 8.50 -3.90 4.78
N PRO A 140 8.79 -3.99 6.09
CA PRO A 140 9.69 -3.04 6.75
C PRO A 140 11.04 -2.99 6.03
N GLY A 141 11.52 -1.78 5.73
CA GLY A 141 12.76 -1.55 4.99
C GLY A 141 12.63 -1.43 3.47
N SER A 142 11.41 -1.43 2.92
CA SER A 142 11.17 -0.88 1.57
C SER A 142 11.44 0.62 1.55
N ASP A 143 11.79 1.17 0.38
CA ASP A 143 12.03 2.62 0.19
C ASP A 143 10.79 3.43 0.64
N ILE A 144 9.60 2.90 0.33
CA ILE A 144 8.33 3.39 0.85
C ILE A 144 7.63 2.25 1.58
N SER A 145 7.72 2.24 2.92
CA SER A 145 7.03 1.26 3.75
C SER A 145 5.56 1.58 3.87
N LEU A 146 4.72 0.68 3.39
CA LEU A 146 3.26 0.80 3.39
C LEU A 146 2.59 -0.44 3.98
N PRO A 147 2.43 -0.53 5.32
CA PRO A 147 1.74 -1.65 5.94
C PRO A 147 0.25 -1.64 5.58
N PHE A 148 -0.37 -2.82 5.57
CA PHE A 148 -1.81 -2.98 5.28
C PHE A 148 -2.75 -2.21 6.22
N GLY A 149 -2.27 -1.86 7.41
CA GLY A 149 -3.03 -1.08 8.37
C GLY A 149 -2.13 -0.54 9.46
N VAL A 150 -2.60 0.53 10.10
CA VAL A 150 -1.98 1.14 11.27
C VAL A 150 -2.98 1.16 12.41
N LEU A 151 -2.51 0.89 13.63
CA LEU A 151 -3.33 1.03 14.82
C LEU A 151 -3.36 2.52 15.21
N ALA A 152 -4.49 3.17 14.99
CA ALA A 152 -4.71 4.55 15.40
C ALA A 152 -5.44 4.63 16.74
N LYS A 153 -5.00 5.56 17.61
CA LYS A 153 -5.73 5.85 18.84
C LYS A 153 -6.96 6.67 18.48
N LYS A 154 -8.14 6.19 18.86
CA LYS A 154 -9.39 6.95 18.73
C LYS A 154 -9.44 8.01 19.83
N GLU A 155 -9.53 9.29 19.46
CA GLU A 155 -9.54 10.42 20.41
C GLU A 155 -10.80 10.45 21.27
N ASN A 156 -11.96 10.14 20.67
CA ASN A 156 -13.24 10.06 21.37
C ASN A 156 -13.66 8.60 21.52
N GLN A 157 -13.12 7.94 22.55
CA GLN A 157 -13.64 6.65 22.99
C GLN A 157 -14.84 6.89 23.90
N ASN A 158 -16.03 6.58 23.39
CA ASN A 158 -17.18 6.40 24.28
C ASN A 158 -16.81 5.35 25.33
N LYS A 159 -17.00 5.67 26.61
CA LYS A 159 -16.78 4.72 27.71
C LYS A 159 -17.87 3.65 27.66
N LEU A 160 -17.68 2.65 26.80
CA LEU A 160 -18.52 1.47 26.77
C LEU A 160 -18.29 0.67 28.06
N ASN A 161 -19.37 0.17 28.64
CA ASN A 161 -19.27 -0.78 29.75
C ASN A 161 -18.91 -2.16 29.18
N TYR A 162 -17.63 -2.38 28.93
CA TYR A 162 -17.12 -3.63 28.39
C TYR A 162 -17.46 -4.83 29.29
N THR A 163 -17.53 -4.64 30.62
CA THR A 163 -17.93 -5.70 31.55
C THR A 163 -19.35 -6.20 31.26
N LYS A 164 -20.32 -5.30 31.01
CA LYS A 164 -21.68 -5.69 30.61
C LYS A 164 -21.68 -6.38 29.25
N ILE A 165 -20.98 -5.81 28.27
CA ILE A 165 -20.87 -6.37 26.92
C ILE A 165 -20.28 -7.79 26.94
N PHE A 166 -19.23 -8.03 27.71
CA PHE A 166 -18.60 -9.35 27.81
C PHE A 166 -19.50 -10.37 28.51
N LYS A 167 -20.31 -9.96 29.50
CA LYS A 167 -21.29 -10.86 30.16
C LYS A 167 -22.38 -11.37 29.22
N GLU A 168 -22.73 -10.58 28.19
CA GLU A 168 -23.77 -10.92 27.21
C GLU A 168 -23.20 -11.75 26.03
N LYS A 169 -21.88 -11.95 25.94
CA LYS A 169 -21.26 -12.76 24.89
C LYS A 169 -21.22 -14.23 25.28
N HIS A 170 -21.93 -15.06 24.52
CA HIS A 170 -21.99 -16.52 24.74
C HIS A 170 -21.20 -17.34 23.72
N LYS A 171 -20.77 -16.72 22.62
CA LYS A 171 -19.96 -17.35 21.56
C LYS A 171 -18.48 -17.12 21.84
N TYR A 172 -17.65 -18.11 21.52
CA TYR A 172 -16.22 -18.10 21.86
C TYR A 172 -15.36 -17.43 20.79
N ILE A 173 -15.43 -17.91 19.55
CA ILE A 173 -14.53 -17.50 18.48
C ILE A 173 -15.35 -17.21 17.22
N ALA A 174 -15.09 -16.07 16.59
CA ALA A 174 -15.57 -15.75 15.25
C ALA A 174 -14.37 -15.70 14.29
N TRP A 175 -14.44 -16.45 13.20
CA TRP A 175 -13.43 -16.45 12.14
C TRP A 175 -14.04 -15.86 10.86
N ILE A 176 -13.61 -14.65 10.51
CA ILE A 176 -14.10 -13.93 9.34
C ILE A 176 -13.10 -14.12 8.20
N VAL A 177 -13.50 -14.83 7.15
CA VAL A 177 -12.60 -15.25 6.07
C VAL A 177 -13.37 -15.48 4.77
N SER A 178 -12.77 -15.10 3.65
CA SER A 178 -13.32 -15.32 2.30
C SER A 178 -12.32 -15.93 1.32
N ASN A 179 -11.10 -16.22 1.77
CA ASN A 179 -10.06 -16.82 0.94
C ASN A 179 -9.65 -18.17 1.55
N CYS A 180 -9.86 -19.24 0.80
CA CYS A 180 -9.65 -20.62 1.21
C CYS A 180 -8.45 -21.22 0.46
N GLN A 181 -8.02 -22.43 0.86
CA GLN A 181 -6.86 -23.11 0.26
C GLN A 181 -5.60 -22.24 0.34
N THR A 182 -5.31 -21.75 1.54
CA THR A 182 -4.22 -20.80 1.74
C THR A 182 -2.91 -21.52 1.96
N ASN A 183 -1.81 -20.90 1.51
CA ASN A 183 -0.47 -21.43 1.79
C ASN A 183 -0.17 -21.51 3.30
N SER A 184 -0.81 -20.64 4.10
CA SER A 184 -0.68 -20.65 5.55
C SER A 184 -1.34 -21.84 6.23
N ARG A 185 -2.20 -22.59 5.50
CA ARG A 185 -3.02 -23.68 6.05
C ARG A 185 -3.84 -23.25 7.27
N ARG A 186 -4.21 -21.96 7.34
CA ARG A 186 -5.01 -21.41 8.45
C ARG A 186 -6.34 -22.15 8.61
N GLU A 187 -6.88 -22.65 7.51
CA GLU A 187 -8.07 -23.49 7.45
C GLU A 187 -7.88 -24.85 8.13
N GLU A 188 -6.71 -25.49 7.99
CA GLU A 188 -6.40 -26.74 8.68
C GLU A 188 -6.31 -26.50 10.19
N TYR A 189 -5.66 -25.39 10.60
CA TYR A 189 -5.61 -25.00 12.00
C TYR A 189 -7.00 -24.77 12.60
N VAL A 190 -7.87 -24.02 11.91
CA VAL A 190 -9.23 -23.76 12.40
C VAL A 190 -10.06 -25.05 12.43
N LYS A 191 -9.89 -25.94 11.45
CA LYS A 191 -10.57 -27.25 11.42
C LYS A 191 -10.16 -28.12 12.62
N GLU A 192 -8.89 -28.13 13.00
CA GLU A 192 -8.44 -28.83 14.21
C GLU A 192 -8.96 -28.15 15.48
N LEU A 193 -8.97 -26.82 15.53
CA LEU A 193 -9.49 -26.05 16.67
C LEU A 193 -10.98 -26.30 16.91
N GLN A 194 -11.78 -26.42 15.84
CA GLN A 194 -13.22 -26.69 15.90
C GLN A 194 -13.59 -28.01 16.61
N LYS A 195 -12.64 -28.94 16.76
CA LYS A 195 -12.85 -30.19 17.53
C LYS A 195 -12.95 -29.94 19.04
N TYR A 196 -12.40 -28.82 19.53
CA TYR A 196 -12.26 -28.53 20.95
C TYR A 196 -13.08 -27.32 21.42
N ILE A 197 -13.38 -26.38 20.51
CA ILE A 197 -14.15 -25.17 20.83
C ILE A 197 -15.01 -24.74 19.65
N GLN A 198 -16.21 -24.20 19.93
CA GLN A 198 -17.09 -23.69 18.88
C GLN A 198 -16.46 -22.46 18.21
N VAL A 199 -16.30 -22.54 16.87
CA VAL A 199 -15.85 -21.45 16.02
C VAL A 199 -16.95 -21.14 15.00
N ASP A 200 -17.47 -19.92 15.03
CA ASP A 200 -18.41 -19.41 14.03
C ASP A 200 -17.63 -18.84 12.83
N ILE A 201 -17.88 -19.37 11.63
CA ILE A 201 -17.18 -18.94 10.40
C ILE A 201 -18.10 -18.03 9.58
N TYR A 202 -17.57 -16.89 9.14
CA TYR A 202 -18.29 -15.89 8.36
C TYR A 202 -17.51 -15.52 7.09
N GLY A 203 -18.19 -15.49 5.93
CA GLY A 203 -17.62 -15.12 4.63
C GLY A 203 -17.72 -16.24 3.59
N GLY A 204 -17.10 -16.04 2.43
CA GLY A 204 -17.09 -17.01 1.32
C GLY A 204 -16.12 -18.15 1.61
N VAL A 205 -16.53 -19.09 2.45
CA VAL A 205 -15.85 -20.35 2.69
C VAL A 205 -16.82 -21.44 2.27
N ASP A 206 -16.49 -22.19 1.22
CA ASP A 206 -17.20 -23.44 0.95
C ASP A 206 -16.79 -24.42 2.07
N THR A 207 -17.71 -24.64 3.01
CA THR A 207 -17.55 -25.59 4.12
C THR A 207 -17.79 -27.02 3.67
#